data_AF-A0A9D4S251-F1
#
_entry.id   AF-A0A9D4S251-F1
#
_cell.length_a   1.000
_cell.length_b   1.000
_cell.length_c   1.000
_cell.angle_alpha   90.00
_cell.angle_beta   90.00
_cell.angle_gamma   90.00
#
_symmetry.space_group_name_H-M   'P 1'
#
loop_
_entity.id
_entity.type
_entity.pdbx_description
1 polymer ?
#
loop_
_entity_poly.entity_id
_entity_poly.type
_entity_poly.pdbx_seq_one_letter_code
_entity_poly.pdbx_strand_id
1 'polypeptide(L)'
;MVLFKNGYIFCIILLLEMNMDFLFYLSVVMALSSVCEACGSYIEIAGGGSVTISPGSQYKPNVNCIWWLETDAKHFLSAAINYTADQAEGCRDYFILSEGKDGADVLDDWSQNCTDETNYIRDAKAQWLRIQFKADGNSTTAGTFTAEISSIANDSIDSTLISPIRSCRSFEWKCPNKVCMTLSYRCDDYDDCGCDEDGCDEDGCSGLPLGKYTIMLVGGLVGLGVFVGFAIFSSCYEAYLRRKAFMADPEAQAELQRKKAEKKKREAYKKAAKERKARG
;
A
#
# COMPACT_ATOMS: atom_id res chain seq x y z
N MET A 1 9.10 43.57 -20.51
CA MET A 1 7.94 42.93 -21.16
C MET A 1 8.43 41.66 -21.82
N VAL A 2 8.28 40.55 -21.11
CA VAL A 2 8.55 39.19 -21.59
C VAL A 2 7.49 38.32 -20.93
N LEU A 3 6.62 37.74 -21.75
CA LEU A 3 5.61 36.75 -21.39
C LEU A 3 6.29 35.38 -21.30
N PHE A 4 6.15 34.68 -20.17
CA PHE A 4 6.39 33.24 -20.11
C PHE A 4 5.20 32.55 -19.41
N LYS A 5 4.64 31.61 -20.17
CA LYS A 5 3.53 30.72 -19.84
C LYS A 5 4.15 29.37 -19.44
N ASN A 6 3.53 28.73 -18.44
CA ASN A 6 3.82 27.38 -17.90
C ASN A 6 5.02 27.29 -16.96
N GLY A 7 4.68 27.17 -15.68
CA GLY A 7 5.59 27.25 -14.55
C GLY A 7 6.45 26.00 -14.41
N TYR A 8 7.75 26.22 -14.60
CA TYR A 8 8.81 25.43 -14.00
C TYR A 8 9.68 26.41 -13.21
N ILE A 9 9.74 26.26 -11.88
CA ILE A 9 10.55 27.13 -11.02
C ILE A 9 12.01 26.70 -11.15
N PHE A 10 12.81 27.54 -11.80
CA PHE A 10 14.27 27.50 -11.75
C PHE A 10 14.75 27.98 -10.38
N CYS A 11 15.47 27.13 -9.64
CA CYS A 11 16.14 27.52 -8.41
C CYS A 11 17.49 28.18 -8.76
N ILE A 12 17.63 29.47 -8.43
CA ILE A 12 18.87 30.24 -8.57
C ILE A 12 19.83 29.82 -7.46
N ILE A 13 20.94 29.19 -7.82
CA ILE A 13 22.06 28.91 -6.92
C ILE A 13 22.97 30.14 -6.91
N LEU A 14 22.91 30.94 -5.84
CA LEU A 14 23.97 31.90 -5.51
C LEU A 14 25.10 31.15 -4.79
N LEU A 15 26.19 30.90 -5.51
CA LEU A 15 27.45 30.41 -4.94
C LEU A 15 28.11 31.55 -4.16
N LEU A 16 28.14 31.44 -2.84
CA LEU A 16 29.11 32.14 -2.00
C LEU A 16 30.00 31.09 -1.35
N GLU A 17 31.29 31.11 -1.70
CA GLU A 17 32.34 30.33 -1.06
C GLU A 17 32.50 30.80 0.39
N MET A 18 32.09 30.02 1.41
CA MET A 18 32.71 30.04 2.75
C MET A 18 32.39 28.76 3.57
N ASN A 19 33.45 28.00 3.87
CA ASN A 19 33.71 27.08 5.00
C ASN A 19 32.85 25.82 5.27
N MET A 20 33.58 24.72 5.53
CA MET A 20 33.20 23.32 5.33
C MET A 20 32.85 22.51 6.60
N ASP A 21 32.49 23.14 7.72
CA ASP A 21 32.33 22.43 9.00
C ASP A 21 30.92 22.52 9.65
N PHE A 22 29.92 23.08 8.96
CA PHE A 22 28.55 23.24 9.50
C PHE A 22 27.46 22.59 8.62
N LEU A 23 27.82 21.50 7.93
CA LEU A 23 27.01 20.84 6.90
C LEU A 23 26.16 19.66 7.40
N PHE A 24 25.74 19.63 8.66
CA PHE A 24 24.95 18.51 9.20
C PHE A 24 23.53 18.84 9.68
N TYR A 25 23.05 20.09 9.53
CA TYR A 25 21.74 20.44 10.13
C TYR A 25 20.80 21.32 9.30
N LEU A 26 21.00 21.42 7.98
CA LEU A 26 20.03 22.12 7.14
C LEU A 26 19.88 21.50 5.75
N SER A 27 19.62 20.20 5.68
CA SER A 27 18.80 19.68 4.59
C SER A 27 17.35 19.99 4.92
N VAL A 28 16.87 21.15 4.47
CA VAL A 28 15.42 21.39 4.36
C VAL A 28 14.90 20.28 3.47
N VAL A 29 14.22 19.32 4.09
CA VAL A 29 13.35 18.36 3.41
C VAL A 29 12.30 19.21 2.71
N MET A 30 12.55 19.53 1.44
CA MET A 30 11.45 19.87 0.55
C MET A 30 10.67 18.57 0.39
N ALA A 31 9.73 18.35 1.32
CA ALA A 31 8.62 17.47 1.07
C ALA A 31 7.93 18.05 -0.16
N LEU A 32 8.24 17.46 -1.32
CA LEU A 32 7.37 17.53 -2.47
C LEU A 32 6.08 16.86 -2.00
N SER A 33 5.17 17.63 -1.40
CA SER A 33 3.77 17.26 -1.38
C SER A 33 3.38 17.24 -2.84
N SER A 34 3.43 16.04 -3.42
CA SER A 34 2.60 15.72 -4.57
C SER A 34 1.19 16.09 -4.14
N VAL A 35 0.73 17.28 -4.54
CA VAL A 35 -0.69 17.57 -4.47
C VAL A 35 -1.27 16.67 -5.54
N CYS A 36 -1.62 15.43 -5.15
CA CYS A 36 -2.50 14.62 -5.97
C CYS A 36 -3.71 15.51 -6.23
N GLU A 37 -4.01 15.77 -7.50
CA GLU A 37 -5.19 16.56 -7.81
C GLU A 37 -6.37 15.64 -7.51
N ALA A 38 -6.97 15.92 -6.37
CA ALA A 38 -7.89 15.06 -5.69
C ALA A 38 -9.19 14.94 -6.51
N CYS A 39 -9.53 13.72 -6.92
CA CYS A 39 -10.77 13.41 -7.61
C CYS A 39 -11.45 12.21 -6.97
N GLY A 40 -12.71 12.38 -6.59
CA GLY A 40 -13.45 11.40 -5.80
C GLY A 40 -13.96 12.06 -4.53
N SER A 41 -15.06 11.54 -4.00
CA SER A 41 -15.62 11.96 -2.70
C SER A 41 -16.87 11.16 -2.38
N TYR A 42 -17.34 11.30 -1.16
CA TYR A 42 -18.69 10.93 -0.78
C TYR A 42 -19.57 12.17 -0.74
N ILE A 43 -20.67 12.15 -1.50
CA ILE A 43 -21.54 13.31 -1.70
C ILE A 43 -22.97 12.95 -1.32
N GLU A 44 -23.53 13.70 -0.37
CA GLU A 44 -24.94 13.65 -0.03
C GLU A 44 -25.70 14.73 -0.82
N ILE A 45 -26.71 14.31 -1.58
CA ILE A 45 -27.54 15.18 -2.42
C ILE A 45 -28.93 15.24 -1.78
N ALA A 46 -29.31 16.41 -1.28
CA ALA A 46 -30.66 16.64 -0.78
C ALA A 46 -31.72 16.32 -1.84
N GLY A 47 -32.90 15.88 -1.42
CA GLY A 47 -34.02 15.54 -2.30
C GLY A 47 -34.35 16.67 -3.28
N GLY A 48 -34.32 16.37 -4.58
CA GLY A 48 -34.52 17.36 -5.65
C GLY A 48 -33.31 18.24 -5.96
N GLY A 49 -32.17 18.05 -5.29
CA GLY A 49 -30.91 18.72 -5.56
C GLY A 49 -30.13 18.10 -6.72
N SER A 50 -29.05 18.77 -7.13
CA SER A 50 -28.11 18.26 -8.13
C SER A 50 -26.67 18.63 -7.81
N VAL A 51 -25.73 17.88 -8.38
CA VAL A 51 -24.29 18.12 -8.27
C VAL A 51 -23.60 17.75 -9.58
N THR A 52 -22.51 18.45 -9.90
CA THR A 52 -21.64 18.10 -11.02
C THR A 52 -20.33 17.56 -10.48
N ILE A 53 -19.91 16.40 -10.98
CA ILE A 53 -18.62 15.79 -10.65
C ILE A 53 -17.74 15.70 -11.89
N SER A 54 -16.44 15.86 -11.68
CA SER A 54 -15.44 15.77 -12.73
C SER A 54 -14.06 15.52 -12.11
N PRO A 55 -13.17 14.76 -12.78
CA PRO A 55 -11.75 14.68 -12.43
C PRO A 55 -10.97 15.96 -12.75
N GLY A 56 -11.62 16.98 -13.32
CA GLY A 56 -11.02 18.22 -13.79
C GLY A 56 -11.44 18.55 -15.21
N SER A 57 -11.13 19.77 -15.69
CA SER A 57 -11.48 20.20 -17.06
C SER A 57 -10.86 19.31 -18.15
N GLN A 58 -9.73 18.69 -17.82
CA GLN A 58 -9.08 17.60 -18.55
C GLN A 58 -8.53 16.66 -17.48
N TYR A 59 -8.83 15.37 -17.58
CA TYR A 59 -8.33 14.43 -16.58
C TYR A 59 -6.81 14.21 -16.76
N LYS A 60 -6.12 14.04 -15.64
CA LYS A 60 -4.69 13.71 -15.65
C LYS A 60 -4.47 12.23 -15.99
N PRO A 61 -3.26 11.87 -16.45
CA PRO A 61 -2.88 10.47 -16.57
C PRO A 61 -2.88 9.76 -15.21
N ASN A 62 -3.19 8.46 -15.21
CA ASN A 62 -3.18 7.58 -14.02
C ASN A 62 -4.11 8.00 -12.88
N VAL A 63 -5.29 8.58 -13.18
CA VAL A 63 -6.29 8.89 -12.15
C VAL A 63 -7.29 7.75 -11.98
N ASN A 64 -7.76 7.55 -10.76
CA ASN A 64 -8.80 6.59 -10.41
C ASN A 64 -9.80 7.23 -9.45
N CYS A 65 -10.69 8.06 -10.00
CA CYS A 65 -11.63 8.83 -9.22
C CYS A 65 -12.85 7.96 -8.87
N ILE A 66 -13.22 7.91 -7.60
CA ILE A 66 -14.39 7.17 -7.14
C ILE A 66 -15.30 8.11 -6.37
N TRP A 67 -16.52 8.27 -6.87
CA TRP A 67 -17.58 9.02 -6.21
C TRP A 67 -18.66 8.07 -5.70
N TRP A 68 -19.01 8.24 -4.43
CA TRP A 68 -20.19 7.66 -3.83
C TRP A 68 -21.21 8.75 -3.60
N LEU A 69 -22.36 8.61 -4.24
CA LEU A 69 -23.45 9.57 -4.16
C LEU A 69 -24.60 8.94 -3.40
N GLU A 70 -25.20 9.68 -2.47
CA GLU A 70 -26.37 9.28 -1.70
C GLU A 70 -27.42 10.39 -1.72
N THR A 71 -28.69 10.04 -1.74
CA THR A 71 -29.80 10.99 -1.62
C THR A 71 -30.80 10.58 -0.56
N ASP A 72 -31.75 11.48 -0.28
CA ASP A 72 -32.79 11.26 0.71
C ASP A 72 -33.66 10.05 0.38
N ALA A 73 -34.27 9.46 1.42
CA ALA A 73 -35.24 8.39 1.24
C ALA A 73 -36.35 8.80 0.25
N LYS A 74 -36.85 7.82 -0.52
CA LYS A 74 -37.83 8.00 -1.59
C LYS A 74 -37.33 8.86 -2.76
N HIS A 75 -36.03 8.97 -2.94
CA HIS A 75 -35.42 9.54 -4.12
C HIS A 75 -34.43 8.54 -4.73
N PHE A 76 -34.24 8.62 -6.04
CA PHE A 76 -33.14 7.96 -6.75
C PHE A 76 -32.26 9.01 -7.40
N LEU A 77 -31.07 8.58 -7.82
CA LEU A 77 -30.12 9.40 -8.52
C LEU A 77 -30.20 9.14 -10.03
N SER A 78 -30.25 10.20 -10.82
CA SER A 78 -30.10 10.12 -12.27
C SER A 78 -28.79 10.80 -12.66
N ALA A 79 -27.95 10.10 -13.40
CA ALA A 79 -26.65 10.59 -13.87
C ALA A 79 -26.71 10.87 -15.38
N ALA A 80 -26.40 12.11 -15.76
CA ALA A 80 -26.18 12.54 -17.14
C ALA A 80 -24.67 12.72 -17.38
N ILE A 81 -24.09 11.87 -18.23
CA ILE A 81 -22.64 11.75 -18.42
C ILE A 81 -22.25 12.29 -19.79
N ASN A 82 -21.21 13.12 -19.78
CA ASN A 82 -20.47 13.55 -20.95
C ASN A 82 -19.05 12.99 -20.83
N TYR A 83 -18.66 12.17 -21.80
CA TYR A 83 -17.37 11.49 -21.82
C TYR A 83 -16.73 11.63 -23.19
N THR A 84 -15.50 12.12 -23.21
CA THR A 84 -14.64 12.11 -24.40
C THR A 84 -13.48 11.19 -24.07
N ALA A 85 -13.42 10.07 -24.77
CA ALA A 85 -12.40 9.05 -24.54
C ALA A 85 -11.07 9.48 -25.19
N ASP A 86 -9.95 9.11 -24.57
CA ASP A 86 -8.71 9.04 -25.34
C ASP A 86 -8.76 7.79 -26.23
N GLN A 87 -8.81 8.00 -27.55
CA GLN A 87 -8.95 6.91 -28.53
C GLN A 87 -7.64 6.13 -28.78
N ALA A 88 -6.75 6.06 -27.78
CA ALA A 88 -5.56 5.23 -27.85
C ALA A 88 -5.91 3.74 -27.97
N GLU A 89 -4.99 2.96 -28.56
CA GLU A 89 -5.16 1.51 -28.72
C GLU A 89 -5.36 0.83 -27.34
N GLY A 90 -6.56 0.27 -27.14
CA GLY A 90 -6.84 -0.64 -26.03
C GLY A 90 -7.80 -0.13 -24.94
N CYS A 91 -8.55 0.95 -25.19
CA CYS A 91 -9.62 1.44 -24.32
C CYS A 91 -9.28 1.42 -22.82
N ARG A 92 -8.34 2.29 -22.45
CA ARG A 92 -7.72 2.25 -21.12
C ARG A 92 -8.30 3.28 -20.17
N ASP A 93 -8.98 4.27 -20.74
CA ASP A 93 -9.75 5.28 -20.04
C ASP A 93 -11.23 4.88 -20.10
N TYR A 94 -11.87 4.78 -18.95
CA TYR A 94 -13.26 4.33 -18.88
C TYR A 94 -13.93 4.78 -17.60
N PHE A 95 -15.26 4.63 -17.57
CA PHE A 95 -16.02 4.77 -16.35
C PHE A 95 -16.89 3.54 -16.09
N ILE A 96 -17.23 3.33 -14.82
CA ILE A 96 -18.12 2.25 -14.39
C ILE A 96 -19.19 2.88 -13.51
N LEU A 97 -20.44 2.57 -13.83
CA LEU A 97 -21.60 2.88 -12.99
C LEU A 97 -21.98 1.61 -12.24
N SER A 98 -22.07 1.73 -10.92
CA SER A 98 -22.36 0.59 -10.06
C SER A 98 -23.25 0.99 -8.89
N GLU A 99 -23.98 0.00 -8.41
CA GLU A 99 -24.83 0.04 -7.23
C GLU A 99 -24.44 -1.11 -6.30
N GLY A 100 -25.17 -1.22 -5.19
CA GLY A 100 -25.04 -2.33 -4.29
C GLY A 100 -23.71 -2.32 -3.53
N LYS A 101 -23.56 -3.33 -2.68
CA LYS A 101 -22.46 -3.39 -1.71
C LYS A 101 -21.10 -3.38 -2.41
N ASP A 102 -20.24 -2.43 -2.05
CA ASP A 102 -18.91 -2.23 -2.65
C ASP A 102 -18.92 -2.07 -4.18
N GLY A 103 -20.04 -1.66 -4.79
CA GLY A 103 -20.16 -1.56 -6.25
C GLY A 103 -20.31 -2.91 -6.97
N ALA A 104 -20.77 -3.95 -6.26
CA ALA A 104 -20.95 -5.29 -6.83
C ALA A 104 -22.01 -5.35 -7.95
N ASP A 105 -23.01 -4.48 -7.92
CA ASP A 105 -24.09 -4.46 -8.91
C ASP A 105 -23.75 -3.45 -10.01
N VAL A 106 -22.98 -3.88 -11.00
CA VAL A 106 -22.59 -3.03 -12.14
C VAL A 106 -23.82 -2.73 -13.01
N LEU A 107 -24.14 -1.44 -13.15
CA LEU A 107 -25.18 -0.96 -14.05
C LEU A 107 -24.67 -0.91 -15.49
N ASP A 108 -23.51 -0.27 -15.67
CA ASP A 108 -22.87 -0.11 -16.97
C ASP A 108 -21.34 -0.11 -16.79
N ASP A 109 -20.66 -0.84 -17.68
CA ASP A 109 -19.21 -0.99 -17.70
C ASP A 109 -18.67 -0.52 -19.05
N TRP A 110 -17.93 0.59 -19.03
CA TRP A 110 -17.32 1.17 -20.23
C TRP A 110 -15.88 0.72 -20.44
N SER A 111 -15.35 -0.24 -19.66
CA SER A 111 -13.97 -0.71 -19.79
C SER A 111 -13.67 -1.36 -21.15
N GLN A 112 -14.70 -1.64 -21.96
CA GLN A 112 -14.58 -2.22 -23.30
C GLN A 112 -15.07 -1.26 -24.39
N ASN A 113 -15.60 -0.09 -24.02
CA ASN A 113 -16.19 0.87 -24.94
C ASN A 113 -15.59 2.27 -24.75
N CYS A 114 -14.73 2.68 -25.68
CA CYS A 114 -14.06 3.98 -25.65
C CYS A 114 -14.56 4.91 -26.76
N THR A 115 -15.88 4.92 -26.94
CA THR A 115 -16.52 5.91 -27.81
C THR A 115 -16.84 7.16 -27.01
N ASP A 116 -16.69 8.30 -27.66
CA ASP A 116 -17.21 9.55 -27.13
C ASP A 116 -18.73 9.43 -26.94
N GLU A 117 -19.21 9.92 -25.82
CA GLU A 117 -20.61 9.85 -25.45
C GLU A 117 -21.03 11.20 -24.86
N THR A 118 -22.20 11.68 -25.30
CA THR A 118 -22.73 12.98 -24.87
C THR A 118 -24.14 12.80 -24.37
N ASN A 119 -24.40 13.29 -23.17
CA ASN A 119 -25.70 13.23 -22.51
C ASN A 119 -26.22 11.79 -22.33
N TYR A 120 -25.33 10.89 -21.96
CA TYR A 120 -25.71 9.53 -21.60
C TYR A 120 -26.37 9.50 -20.23
N ILE A 121 -27.66 9.16 -20.22
CA ILE A 121 -28.47 9.17 -19.01
C ILE A 121 -28.62 7.76 -18.46
N ARG A 122 -28.38 7.63 -17.15
CA ARG A 122 -28.63 6.41 -16.38
C ARG A 122 -29.24 6.71 -15.03
N ASP A 123 -30.33 6.00 -14.75
CA ASP A 123 -31.06 6.09 -13.50
C ASP A 123 -30.63 4.97 -12.56
N ALA A 124 -30.35 5.34 -11.31
CA ALA A 124 -30.18 4.42 -10.22
C ALA A 124 -31.51 3.77 -9.83
N LYS A 125 -31.48 2.52 -9.39
CA LYS A 125 -32.60 1.77 -8.82
C LYS A 125 -32.78 2.05 -7.32
N ALA A 126 -31.76 2.63 -6.69
CA ALA A 126 -31.72 2.91 -5.26
C ALA A 126 -31.35 4.38 -4.99
N GLN A 127 -31.31 4.73 -3.70
CA GLN A 127 -30.91 6.06 -3.22
C GLN A 127 -29.39 6.30 -3.25
N TRP A 128 -28.62 5.38 -3.85
CA TRP A 128 -27.16 5.46 -3.94
C TRP A 128 -26.67 5.13 -5.34
N LEU A 129 -25.57 5.76 -5.73
CA LEU A 129 -24.89 5.51 -7.00
C LEU A 129 -23.38 5.62 -6.79
N ARG A 130 -22.63 4.65 -7.31
CA ARG A 130 -21.18 4.69 -7.37
C ARG A 130 -20.74 4.94 -8.81
N ILE A 131 -19.93 5.96 -8.99
CA ILE A 131 -19.30 6.30 -10.27
C ILE A 131 -17.79 6.17 -10.08
N GLN A 132 -17.16 5.30 -10.87
CA GLN A 132 -15.71 5.18 -10.93
C GLN A 132 -15.24 5.65 -12.29
N PHE A 133 -14.27 6.55 -12.34
CA PHE A 133 -13.59 6.96 -13.56
C PHE A 133 -12.11 6.59 -13.45
N LYS A 134 -11.58 5.90 -14.46
CA LYS A 134 -10.18 5.50 -14.51
C LYS A 134 -9.56 6.02 -15.81
N ALA A 135 -8.39 6.64 -15.70
CA ALA A 135 -7.57 7.02 -16.83
C ALA A 135 -6.17 6.40 -16.72
N ASP A 136 -5.61 6.03 -17.86
CA ASP A 136 -4.28 5.47 -17.99
C ASP A 136 -3.22 6.56 -18.18
N GLY A 137 -1.95 6.16 -18.11
CA GLY A 137 -0.83 7.10 -18.04
C GLY A 137 -0.32 7.64 -19.38
N ASN A 138 -0.90 7.24 -20.52
CA ASN A 138 -0.15 7.16 -21.77
C ASN A 138 -0.56 8.17 -22.86
N SER A 139 -1.47 9.08 -22.56
CA SER A 139 -2.05 9.98 -23.57
C SER A 139 -1.49 11.40 -23.53
N THR A 140 -1.12 11.92 -24.71
CA THR A 140 -0.75 13.34 -24.90
C THR A 140 -1.98 14.24 -25.03
N THR A 141 -3.18 13.65 -25.13
CA THR A 141 -4.45 14.34 -25.34
C THR A 141 -5.43 13.86 -24.28
N ALA A 142 -5.44 14.54 -23.13
CA ALA A 142 -6.42 14.25 -22.09
C ALA A 142 -7.84 14.52 -22.61
N GLY A 143 -8.70 13.51 -22.54
CA GLY A 143 -10.13 13.66 -22.80
C GLY A 143 -10.84 14.44 -21.70
N THR A 144 -12.17 14.38 -21.70
CA THR A 144 -12.99 15.04 -20.69
C THR A 144 -13.99 14.06 -20.10
N PHE A 145 -14.25 14.19 -18.80
CA PHE A 145 -15.32 13.47 -18.13
C PHE A 145 -16.08 14.45 -17.24
N THR A 146 -17.40 14.47 -17.37
CA THR A 146 -18.27 15.26 -16.52
C THR A 146 -19.57 14.51 -16.35
N ALA A 147 -20.02 14.38 -15.11
CA ALA A 147 -21.33 13.82 -14.81
C ALA A 147 -22.15 14.83 -14.00
N GLU A 148 -23.37 15.09 -14.45
CA GLU A 148 -24.38 15.84 -13.70
C GLU A 148 -25.33 14.84 -13.06
N ILE A 149 -25.44 14.88 -11.74
CA ILE A 149 -26.24 13.96 -10.95
C ILE A 149 -27.38 14.74 -10.32
N SER A 150 -28.60 14.25 -10.51
CA SER A 150 -29.82 14.86 -9.97
C SER A 150 -30.57 13.86 -9.11
N SER A 151 -31.10 14.34 -7.98
CA SER A 151 -32.00 13.60 -7.11
C SER A 151 -33.44 13.74 -7.61
N ILE A 152 -34.09 12.61 -7.88
CA ILE A 152 -35.46 12.56 -8.41
C ILE A 152 -36.35 11.82 -7.43
N ALA A 153 -37.45 12.46 -7.04
CA ALA A 153 -38.44 11.87 -6.14
C ALA A 153 -39.15 10.67 -6.77
N ASN A 154 -39.20 9.57 -6.03
CA ASN A 154 -39.94 8.38 -6.40
C ASN A 154 -40.39 7.62 -5.14
N ASP A 155 -41.68 7.75 -4.84
CA ASP A 155 -42.32 7.13 -3.67
C ASP A 155 -42.32 5.58 -3.70
N SER A 156 -41.97 4.97 -4.82
CA SER A 156 -41.90 3.51 -4.96
C SER A 156 -40.54 2.90 -4.57
N ILE A 157 -39.54 3.73 -4.24
CA ILE A 157 -38.23 3.24 -3.82
C ILE A 157 -38.29 2.72 -2.39
N ASP A 158 -37.78 1.51 -2.21
CA ASP A 158 -37.71 0.87 -0.90
C ASP A 158 -36.63 1.53 -0.03
N SER A 159 -37.05 2.46 0.82
CA SER A 159 -36.22 3.12 1.82
C SER A 159 -35.63 2.17 2.89
N THR A 160 -35.97 0.88 2.88
CA THR A 160 -35.39 -0.13 3.80
C THR A 160 -34.11 -0.77 3.27
N LEU A 161 -33.68 -0.38 2.06
CA LEU A 161 -32.40 -0.78 1.49
C LEU A 161 -31.22 -0.42 2.42
N ILE A 162 -30.42 -1.42 2.76
CA ILE A 162 -29.26 -1.29 3.66
C ILE A 162 -28.12 -0.61 2.91
N SER A 163 -27.60 0.50 3.43
CA SER A 163 -26.47 1.24 2.83
C SER A 163 -25.39 0.28 2.28
N PRO A 164 -24.97 0.47 1.02
CA PRO A 164 -24.01 -0.40 0.34
C PRO A 164 -22.60 -0.15 0.86
N ILE A 165 -22.42 0.98 1.54
CA ILE A 165 -21.18 1.39 2.19
C ILE A 165 -21.01 0.52 3.43
N ARG A 166 -20.17 -0.50 3.32
CA ARG A 166 -19.85 -1.36 4.45
C ARG A 166 -18.87 -0.68 5.41
N SER A 167 -18.88 -1.15 6.65
CA SER A 167 -17.75 -0.90 7.55
C SER A 167 -16.55 -1.72 7.10
N CYS A 168 -15.37 -1.10 7.10
CA CYS A 168 -14.13 -1.76 6.73
C CYS A 168 -13.75 -2.82 7.77
N ARG A 169 -13.11 -3.90 7.30
CA ARG A 169 -12.59 -4.97 8.16
C ARG A 169 -11.39 -4.48 8.96
N SER A 170 -10.96 -5.25 9.96
CA SER A 170 -9.83 -4.90 10.83
C SER A 170 -8.48 -4.74 10.10
N PHE A 171 -8.34 -5.29 8.90
CA PHE A 171 -7.14 -5.19 8.05
C PHE A 171 -7.35 -4.27 6.83
N GLU A 172 -8.51 -3.62 6.77
CA GLU A 172 -8.84 -2.63 5.75
C GLU A 172 -8.87 -1.25 6.39
N TRP A 173 -8.62 -0.23 5.59
CA TRP A 173 -8.76 1.16 5.96
C TRP A 173 -9.84 1.81 5.10
N LYS A 174 -10.55 2.78 5.69
CA LYS A 174 -11.63 3.52 5.06
C LYS A 174 -11.08 4.80 4.41
N CYS A 175 -11.22 4.86 3.10
CA CYS A 175 -10.99 6.05 2.29
C CYS A 175 -11.96 7.19 2.66
N PRO A 176 -11.59 8.45 2.37
CA PRO A 176 -12.49 9.60 2.53
C PRO A 176 -13.83 9.43 1.79
N ASN A 177 -13.78 8.93 0.55
CA ASN A 177 -14.95 8.54 -0.26
C ASN A 177 -15.69 7.28 0.23
N LYS A 178 -15.35 6.78 1.42
CA LYS A 178 -15.94 5.60 2.10
C LYS A 178 -15.62 4.24 1.48
N VAL A 179 -14.77 4.15 0.45
CA VAL A 179 -14.26 2.87 -0.06
C VAL A 179 -13.38 2.19 1.00
N CYS A 180 -13.46 0.87 1.11
CA CYS A 180 -12.59 0.09 1.99
C CYS A 180 -11.44 -0.51 1.19
N MET A 181 -10.22 -0.09 1.52
CA MET A 181 -8.99 -0.54 0.88
C MET A 181 -8.20 -1.44 1.82
N THR A 182 -7.47 -2.42 1.28
CA THR A 182 -6.58 -3.24 2.10
C THR A 182 -5.38 -2.41 2.53
N LEU A 183 -4.87 -2.61 3.75
CA LEU A 183 -3.66 -1.91 4.24
C LEU A 183 -2.41 -2.07 3.35
N SER A 184 -2.40 -3.02 2.41
CA SER A 184 -1.33 -3.21 1.43
C SER A 184 -1.30 -2.17 0.31
N TYR A 185 -2.43 -1.52 0.03
CA TYR A 185 -2.57 -0.46 -0.97
C TYR A 185 -2.30 0.93 -0.39
N ARG A 186 -1.81 0.99 0.85
CA ARG A 186 -1.43 2.24 1.47
C ARG A 186 0.04 2.49 1.21
N CYS A 187 0.39 3.68 0.68
CA CYS A 187 1.76 4.08 0.42
C CYS A 187 2.46 3.16 -0.60
N ASP A 188 1.78 2.81 -1.68
CA ASP A 188 2.32 1.92 -2.71
C ASP A 188 2.66 2.61 -4.04
N ASP A 189 2.60 3.95 -4.04
CA ASP A 189 2.79 4.86 -5.17
C ASP A 189 1.61 4.90 -6.18
N TYR A 190 0.45 4.34 -5.84
CA TYR A 190 -0.76 4.38 -6.65
C TYR A 190 -1.94 5.00 -5.87
N ASP A 191 -2.75 5.79 -6.58
CA ASP A 191 -4.03 6.29 -6.05
C ASP A 191 -5.11 5.24 -6.32
N ASP A 192 -5.33 4.34 -5.37
CA ASP A 192 -6.39 3.34 -5.44
C ASP A 192 -7.69 3.83 -4.80
N CYS A 193 -7.53 4.78 -3.88
CA CYS A 193 -8.58 5.31 -3.03
C CYS A 193 -9.42 6.39 -3.71
N GLY A 194 -8.90 7.05 -4.75
CA GLY A 194 -9.47 8.24 -5.36
C GLY A 194 -9.37 9.41 -4.40
N CYS A 195 -8.16 10.00 -4.31
CA CYS A 195 -7.82 11.06 -3.35
C CYS A 195 -8.87 12.18 -3.33
N ASP A 196 -9.16 12.75 -2.16
CA ASP A 196 -9.86 14.04 -2.03
C ASP A 196 -9.01 15.07 -1.25
N GLU A 197 -9.54 16.28 -1.02
CA GLU A 197 -8.82 17.31 -0.24
C GLU A 197 -8.59 16.91 1.23
N ASP A 198 -9.38 15.94 1.73
CA ASP A 198 -9.38 15.49 3.13
C ASP A 198 -8.46 14.28 3.35
N GLY A 199 -8.08 13.57 2.28
CA GLY A 199 -6.96 12.65 2.33
C GLY A 199 -6.84 11.68 1.16
N CYS A 200 -5.74 10.95 1.16
CA CYS A 200 -5.45 9.89 0.20
C CYS A 200 -4.79 8.66 0.85
N ASP A 201 -4.83 7.52 0.17
CA ASP A 201 -4.07 6.32 0.55
C ASP A 201 -2.56 6.55 0.54
N GLU A 202 -2.10 7.53 -0.25
CA GLU A 202 -0.71 7.98 -0.31
C GLU A 202 -0.36 9.09 0.70
N ASP A 203 -1.28 9.43 1.61
CA ASP A 203 -1.03 10.43 2.66
C ASP A 203 -0.40 9.85 3.92
N GLY A 204 0.49 10.65 4.52
CA GLY A 204 1.15 10.31 5.78
C GLY A 204 2.17 9.17 5.64
N CYS A 205 2.63 8.88 4.42
CA CYS A 205 3.65 7.87 4.14
C CYS A 205 5.06 8.24 4.66
N SER A 206 5.21 9.45 5.20
CA SER A 206 6.44 9.98 5.80
C SER A 206 6.83 9.35 7.17
N GLY A 207 6.21 8.24 7.56
CA GLY A 207 6.42 7.59 8.87
C GLY A 207 6.99 6.17 8.85
N LEU A 208 6.96 5.44 7.73
CA LEU A 208 7.51 4.08 7.64
C LEU A 208 8.12 3.82 6.26
N PRO A 209 9.24 4.48 5.88
CA PRO A 209 10.00 4.07 4.72
C PRO A 209 10.82 2.81 5.06
N LEU A 210 10.19 1.76 5.58
CA LEU A 210 10.69 0.43 5.31
C LEU A 210 10.26 0.16 3.86
N GLY A 211 11.04 0.68 2.90
CA GLY A 211 10.83 0.35 1.50
C GLY A 211 10.67 -1.16 1.35
N LYS A 212 9.95 -1.62 0.31
CA LYS A 212 9.66 -3.06 0.09
C LYS A 212 10.91 -3.94 0.32
N TYR A 213 12.09 -3.43 -0.05
CA TYR A 213 13.40 -4.04 0.22
C TYR A 213 13.74 -4.19 1.71
N THR A 214 13.55 -3.16 2.53
CA THR A 214 13.83 -3.17 3.97
C THR A 214 12.90 -4.14 4.70
N ILE A 215 11.62 -4.24 4.32
CA ILE A 215 10.69 -5.25 4.89
C ILE A 215 11.17 -6.65 4.54
N MET A 216 11.51 -6.90 3.28
CA MET A 216 12.08 -8.20 2.86
C MET A 216 13.38 -8.52 3.60
N LEU A 217 14.25 -7.53 3.80
CA LEU A 217 15.53 -7.72 4.48
C LEU A 217 15.32 -8.01 5.97
N VAL A 218 14.47 -7.25 6.66
CA VAL A 218 14.16 -7.48 8.08
C VAL A 218 13.47 -8.84 8.26
N GLY A 219 12.47 -9.14 7.43
CA GLY A 219 11.80 -10.44 7.44
C GLY A 219 12.77 -11.60 7.17
N GLY A 220 13.68 -11.43 6.21
CA GLY A 220 14.71 -12.40 5.89
C GLY A 220 15.71 -12.61 7.04
N LEU A 221 16.17 -11.54 7.68
CA LEU A 221 17.08 -11.63 8.83
C LEU A 221 16.43 -12.27 10.05
N VAL A 222 15.18 -11.91 10.36
CA VAL A 222 14.42 -12.52 11.45
C VAL A 222 14.18 -14.00 11.15
N GLY A 223 13.76 -14.33 9.93
CA GLY A 223 13.55 -15.72 9.50
C GLY A 223 14.83 -16.56 9.58
N LEU A 224 15.96 -16.03 9.10
CA LEU A 224 17.27 -16.69 9.19
C LEU A 224 17.71 -16.88 10.64
N GLY A 225 17.53 -15.87 11.49
CA GLY A 225 17.86 -15.92 12.91
C GLY A 225 17.07 -17.02 13.65
N VAL A 226 15.76 -17.10 13.42
CA VAL A 226 14.91 -18.14 13.99
C VAL A 226 15.32 -19.52 13.51
N PHE A 227 15.60 -19.68 12.21
CA PHE A 227 16.03 -20.95 11.62
C PHE A 227 17.36 -21.44 12.21
N VAL A 228 18.37 -20.56 12.27
CA VAL A 228 19.68 -20.89 12.85
C VAL A 228 19.54 -21.19 14.34
N GLY A 229 18.72 -20.44 15.07
CA GLY A 229 18.41 -20.70 16.48
C GLY A 229 17.84 -22.10 16.70
N PHE A 230 16.86 -22.51 15.88
CA PHE A 230 16.27 -23.85 15.93
C PHE A 230 17.28 -24.95 15.61
N ALA A 231 18.14 -24.74 14.60
CA ALA A 231 19.17 -25.70 14.21
C ALA A 231 20.22 -25.91 15.32
N ILE A 232 20.67 -24.82 15.96
CA ILE A 232 21.60 -24.88 17.10
C ILE A 232 20.92 -25.58 18.28
N PHE A 233 19.68 -25.21 18.60
CA PHE A 233 18.93 -25.82 19.70
C PHE A 233 18.79 -27.34 19.50
N SER A 234 18.35 -27.80 18.33
CA SER A 234 18.25 -29.22 18.00
C SER A 234 19.60 -29.94 18.10
N SER A 235 20.68 -29.33 17.58
CA SER A 235 22.04 -29.90 17.65
C SER A 235 22.54 -30.02 19.09
N CYS A 236 22.32 -28.99 19.91
CA CYS A 236 22.66 -28.99 21.32
C CYS A 236 21.82 -29.99 22.11
N TYR A 237 20.54 -30.13 21.78
CA TYR A 237 19.62 -31.08 22.41
C TYR A 237 20.04 -32.53 22.14
N GLU A 238 20.41 -32.87 20.89
CA GLU A 238 20.98 -34.18 20.56
C GLU A 238 22.31 -34.45 21.29
N ALA A 239 23.21 -33.47 21.34
CA ALA A 239 24.48 -33.60 22.05
C ALA A 239 24.28 -33.79 23.55
N TYR A 240 23.29 -33.10 24.13
CA TYR A 240 22.88 -33.28 25.52
C TYR A 240 22.34 -34.69 25.78
N LEU A 241 21.45 -35.19 24.92
CA LEU A 241 20.94 -36.57 25.02
C LEU A 241 22.06 -37.60 24.93
N ARG A 242 23.00 -37.45 23.99
CA ARG A 242 24.17 -38.33 23.87
C ARG A 242 25.05 -38.31 25.11
N ARG A 243 25.30 -37.13 25.69
CA ARG A 243 26.06 -37.02 26.97
C ARG A 243 25.33 -37.68 28.12
N LYS A 244 24.00 -37.51 28.21
CA LYS A 244 23.19 -38.15 29.24
C LYS A 244 23.24 -39.67 29.12
N ALA A 245 23.16 -40.22 27.90
CA ALA A 245 23.28 -41.65 27.65
C ALA A 245 24.67 -42.19 28.05
N PHE A 246 25.76 -41.48 27.69
CA PHE A 246 27.11 -41.86 28.10
C PHE A 246 27.32 -41.84 29.62
N MET A 247 26.71 -40.88 30.33
CA MET A 247 26.80 -40.82 31.79
C MET A 247 25.97 -41.89 32.49
N ALA A 248 24.93 -42.41 31.84
CA ALA A 248 24.12 -43.50 32.37
C ALA A 248 24.80 -44.87 32.25
N ASP A 249 25.85 -45.00 31.43
CA ASP A 249 26.62 -46.24 31.25
C ASP A 249 27.84 -46.26 32.22
N PRO A 250 27.80 -47.07 33.29
CA PRO A 250 28.89 -47.16 34.25
C PRO A 250 30.17 -47.79 33.67
N GLU A 251 30.05 -48.66 32.64
CA GLU A 251 31.21 -49.28 31.99
C GLU A 251 31.97 -48.24 31.16
N ALA A 252 31.25 -47.41 30.40
CA ALA A 252 31.82 -46.31 29.64
C ALA A 252 32.56 -45.29 30.53
N GLN A 253 32.04 -45.03 31.74
CA GLN A 253 32.73 -44.19 32.72
C GLN A 253 34.02 -44.84 33.24
N ALA A 254 34.00 -46.14 33.54
CA ALA A 254 35.17 -46.87 34.02
C ALA A 254 36.30 -46.89 32.98
N GLU A 255 35.98 -47.11 31.70
CA GLU A 255 36.95 -47.07 30.61
C GLU A 255 37.56 -45.67 30.43
N LEU A 256 36.73 -44.62 30.49
CA LEU A 256 37.20 -43.24 30.41
C LEU A 256 38.17 -42.89 31.55
N GLN A 257 37.90 -43.37 32.77
CA GLN A 257 38.82 -43.19 33.90
C GLN A 257 40.16 -43.91 33.69
N ARG A 258 40.13 -45.14 33.18
CA ARG A 258 41.35 -45.88 32.82
C ARG A 258 42.21 -45.11 31.80
N LYS A 259 41.60 -44.63 30.71
CA LYS A 259 42.30 -43.83 29.68
C LYS A 259 42.90 -42.53 30.24
N LYS A 260 42.18 -41.84 31.13
CA LYS A 260 42.71 -40.64 31.82
C LYS A 260 43.91 -40.98 32.71
N ALA A 261 43.85 -42.08 33.46
CA ALA A 261 44.95 -42.53 34.31
C ALA A 261 46.19 -42.89 33.49
N GLU A 262 46.04 -43.59 32.37
CA GLU A 262 47.15 -43.91 31.45
C GLU A 262 47.79 -42.66 30.84
N LYS A 263 46.97 -41.69 30.39
CA LYS A 263 47.49 -40.43 29.84
C LYS A 263 48.32 -39.68 30.87
N LYS A 264 47.84 -39.59 32.13
CA LYS A 264 48.57 -38.96 33.24
C LYS A 264 49.89 -39.68 33.53
N LYS A 265 49.92 -41.02 33.48
CA LYS A 265 51.16 -41.82 33.60
C LYS A 265 52.16 -41.51 32.48
N ARG A 266 51.69 -41.43 31.22
CA ARG A 266 52.54 -41.08 30.07
C ARG A 266 53.11 -39.67 30.18
N GLU A 267 52.31 -38.71 30.61
CA GLU A 267 52.76 -37.33 30.84
C GLU A 267 53.78 -37.24 31.98
N ALA A 268 53.55 -37.95 33.09
CA ALA A 268 54.51 -38.05 34.19
C ALA A 268 55.84 -38.68 33.75
N TYR A 269 55.79 -39.75 32.94
CA TYR A 269 56.99 -40.38 32.38
C TYR A 269 57.76 -39.43 31.47
N LYS A 270 57.08 -38.70 30.57
CA LYS A 270 57.70 -37.70 29.71
C LYS A 270 58.37 -36.58 30.51
N LYS A 271 57.74 -36.14 31.61
CA LYS A 271 58.30 -35.12 32.51
C LYS A 271 59.56 -35.63 33.22
N ALA A 272 59.50 -36.82 33.81
CA ALA A 272 60.66 -37.43 34.47
C ALA A 272 61.83 -37.67 33.51
N ALA A 273 61.56 -38.07 32.26
CA ALA A 273 62.59 -38.24 31.24
C ALA A 273 63.29 -36.92 30.87
N LYS A 274 62.54 -35.81 30.79
CA LYS A 274 63.10 -34.48 30.57
C LYS A 274 63.97 -34.03 31.75
N GLU A 275 63.53 -34.25 32.98
CA GLU A 275 64.28 -33.90 34.19
C GLU A 275 65.61 -34.68 34.29
N ARG A 276 65.64 -35.96 33.89
CA ARG A 276 66.87 -36.76 33.83
C ARG A 276 67.88 -36.21 32.81
N LYS A 277 67.42 -35.78 31.62
CA LYS A 277 68.27 -35.17 30.60
C LYS A 277 68.83 -33.80 31.00
N ALA A 278 68.19 -33.09 31.92
CA ALA A 278 68.67 -31.79 32.38
C ALA A 278 69.74 -31.89 33.49
N ARG A 279 69.98 -33.09 34.05
CA ARG A 279 70.92 -33.31 35.17
C ARG A 279 72.23 -33.98 34.76
N GLY A 280 72.33 -34.48 33.53
CA GLY A 280 73.56 -35.07 32.97
C GLY A 280 74.05 -34.22 31.82
#